data_AF-A0A8J2TZ95-F1
#
_entry.id   AF-A0A8J2TZ95-F1
#
_cell.length_a   1.000
_cell.length_b   1.000
_cell.length_c   1.000
_cell.angle_alpha   90.00
_cell.angle_beta   90.00
_cell.angle_gamma   90.00
#
_symmetry.space_group_name_H-M   'P 1'
#
loop_
_entity.id
_entity.type
_entity.pdbx_description
1 polymer ?
#
loop_
_entity_poly.entity_id
_entity_poly.type
_entity_poly.pdbx_seq_one_letter_code
_entity_poly.pdbx_strand_id
1 'polypeptide(L)' 'MSAGPGESHAARGADFIAAMTGAGMERPVAEELERRIRIVEEDEAGDEARQPLSGRELGGYVLVTVAICGLSALAVIL' A
#
# COMPACT_ATOMS: atom_id res chain seq x y z
N MET A 1 23.14 13.82 10.20
CA MET A 1 22.19 14.59 9.39
C MET A 1 21.17 13.59 8.87
N SER A 2 20.05 13.44 9.58
CA SER A 2 18.97 12.54 9.16
C SER A 2 18.13 13.29 8.15
N ALA A 3 18.12 12.84 6.90
CA ALA A 3 17.21 13.39 5.90
C ALA A 3 15.78 13.20 6.42
N GLY A 4 15.00 14.28 6.45
CA GLY A 4 13.63 14.23 6.92
C GLY A 4 12.74 13.45 5.95
N PRO A 5 11.63 12.83 6.38
CA PRO A 5 10.73 12.08 5.50
C PRO A 5 10.23 12.87 4.26
N GLY A 6 10.22 14.20 4.32
CA GLY A 6 9.90 15.07 3.18
C GLY A 6 10.98 15.17 2.09
N GLU A 7 12.28 15.00 2.43
CA GLU A 7 13.37 15.05 1.44
C GLU A 7 13.34 13.84 0.50
N SER A 8 12.98 12.66 1.04
CA SER A 8 12.85 11.43 0.27
C SER A 8 11.69 11.46 -0.74
N HIS A 9 10.61 12.19 -0.44
CA HIS A 9 9.46 12.28 -1.32
C HIS A 9 9.65 13.31 -2.43
N ALA A 10 10.24 14.46 -2.10
CA ALA A 10 10.57 15.49 -3.08
C ALA A 10 11.61 14.99 -4.11
N ALA A 11 12.61 14.24 -3.65
CA ALA A 11 13.57 13.58 -4.53
C ALA A 11 12.89 12.57 -5.46
N ARG A 12 12.00 11.71 -4.92
CA ARG A 12 11.26 10.71 -5.71
C ARG A 12 10.37 11.35 -6.77
N GLY A 13 9.69 12.44 -6.45
CA GLY A 13 8.87 13.20 -7.41
C GLY A 13 9.70 13.85 -8.52
N ALA A 14 10.89 14.37 -8.19
CA ALA A 14 11.82 14.91 -9.19
C ALA A 14 12.34 13.80 -10.14
N ASP A 15 12.68 12.63 -9.60
CA ASP A 15 13.09 11.46 -10.39
C ASP A 15 11.96 10.97 -11.30
N PHE A 16 10.71 10.96 -10.81
CA PHE A 16 9.54 10.63 -11.60
C PHE A 16 9.34 11.59 -12.78
N ILE A 17 9.38 12.90 -12.53
CA ILE A 17 9.25 13.91 -13.59
C ILE A 17 10.37 13.75 -14.63
N ALA A 18 11.61 13.51 -14.19
CA ALA A 18 12.74 13.26 -15.08
C ALA A 18 12.55 12.00 -15.95
N ALA A 19 12.06 10.91 -15.35
CA ALA A 19 11.77 9.67 -16.08
C ALA A 19 10.65 9.86 -17.12
N MET A 20 9.56 10.52 -16.75
CA MET A 20 8.41 10.74 -17.64
C MET A 20 8.76 11.68 -18.80
N THR A 21 9.49 12.76 -18.52
CA THR A 21 9.97 13.66 -19.57
C THR A 21 11.01 12.98 -20.47
N GLY A 22 11.88 12.14 -19.91
CA GLY A 22 12.80 11.28 -20.67
C GLY A 22 12.08 10.30 -21.60
N ALA A 23 10.87 9.87 -21.26
CA ALA A 23 10.00 9.05 -22.10
C ALA A 23 9.22 9.84 -23.18
N GLY A 24 9.44 11.15 -23.29
CA GLY A 24 8.80 12.01 -24.28
C GLY A 24 7.52 12.69 -23.82
N MET A 25 7.18 12.63 -22.52
CA MET A 25 6.06 13.38 -21.97
C MET A 25 6.40 14.87 -21.81
N GLU A 26 5.44 15.75 -22.09
CA GLU A 26 5.60 17.17 -21.80
C GLU A 26 5.75 17.41 -20.30
N ARG A 27 6.74 18.22 -19.92
CA ARG A 27 7.04 18.55 -18.53
C ARG A 27 5.83 19.01 -17.69
N PRO A 28 4.97 19.95 -18.14
CA PRO A 28 3.80 20.35 -17.35
C PRO A 28 2.82 19.19 -17.12
N VAL A 29 2.73 18.24 -18.05
CA VAL A 29 1.89 17.05 -17.90
C VAL A 29 2.49 16.10 -16.86
N ALA A 30 3.81 15.89 -16.89
CA ALA A 30 4.51 15.07 -15.90
C ALA A 30 4.40 15.66 -14.48
N GLU A 31 4.49 16.99 -14.35
CA GLU A 31 4.34 17.70 -13.06
C GLU A 31 2.92 17.58 -12.50
N GLU A 32 1.88 17.70 -13.34
CA GLU A 32 0.49 17.51 -12.93
C GLU A 32 0.19 16.04 -12.60
N LEU A 33 0.76 15.10 -13.36
CA LEU A 33 0.61 13.68 -13.05
C LEU A 33 1.20 13.32 -11.69
N GLU A 34 2.43 13.78 -11.40
CA GLU A 34 3.07 13.65 -10.08
C GLU A 34 2.22 14.29 -8.98
N ARG A 35 1.65 15.47 -9.24
CA ARG A 35 0.74 16.12 -8.29
C ARG A 35 -0.48 15.27 -7.97
N ARG A 36 -1.07 14.62 -8.98
CA ARG A 36 -2.25 13.76 -8.80
C ARG A 36 -1.92 12.47 -8.09
N ILE A 37 -0.77 11.86 -8.41
CA ILE A 37 -0.28 10.68 -7.70
C ILE A 37 -0.17 11.00 -6.22
N ARG A 38 0.42 12.14 -5.87
CA ARG A 38 0.53 12.58 -4.47
C ARG A 38 -0.81 12.73 -3.77
N ILE A 39 -1.80 13.34 -4.43
CA ILE A 39 -3.15 13.49 -3.85
C ILE A 39 -3.76 12.12 -3.57
N VAL A 40 -3.62 11.17 -4.51
CA VAL A 40 -4.14 9.80 -4.32
C VAL A 40 -3.37 9.07 -3.22
N GLU A 41 -2.04 9.18 -3.16
CA GLU A 41 -1.24 8.56 -2.10
C GLU A 41 -1.60 9.12 -0.72
N GLU A 42 -1.85 10.43 -0.60
CA GLU A 42 -2.30 11.05 0.66
C GLU A 42 -3.71 10.61 1.06
N ASP A 43 -4.63 10.48 0.10
CA ASP A 43 -6.00 9.99 0.32
C ASP A 43 -6.00 8.50 0.74
N GLU A 44 -5.16 7.68 0.08
CA GLU A 44 -5.04 6.25 0.35
C GLU A 44 -4.18 5.92 1.58
N ALA A 45 -3.39 6.86 2.11
CA ALA A 45 -2.53 6.62 3.27
C ALA A 45 -3.30 6.16 4.52
N GLY A 46 -4.58 6.53 4.61
CA GLY A 46 -5.49 6.14 5.69
C GLY A 46 -6.35 4.91 5.39
N ASP A 47 -6.28 4.34 4.19
CA ASP A 47 -7.14 3.23 3.79
C ASP A 47 -6.69 1.91 4.44
N GLU A 48 -7.49 1.39 5.36
CA GLU A 48 -7.26 0.12 6.05
C GLU A 48 -7.10 -1.05 5.06
N ALA A 49 -7.74 -1.00 3.89
CA ALA A 49 -7.63 -2.04 2.87
C ALA A 49 -6.24 -2.12 2.21
N ARG A 50 -5.44 -1.05 2.29
CA ARG A 50 -4.07 -1.00 1.76
C ARG A 50 -3.01 -1.26 2.81
N GLN A 51 -3.39 -1.35 4.07
CA GLN A 51 -2.45 -1.65 5.14
C GLN A 51 -2.13 -3.15 5.20
N PRO A 52 -0.89 -3.54 5.56
CA PRO A 52 -0.59 -4.93 5.83
C PRO A 52 -1.43 -5.42 7.01
N LEU A 53 -1.97 -6.64 6.89
CA LEU A 53 -2.68 -7.29 7.99
C LEU A 53 -1.81 -7.31 9.24
N SER A 54 -2.38 -6.88 10.36
CA SER A 54 -1.72 -7.02 11.66
C SER A 54 -1.61 -8.50 12.03
N GLY A 55 -0.59 -8.84 12.83
CA GLY A 55 -0.43 -10.20 13.34
C GLY A 55 -1.65 -10.69 14.14
N ARG A 56 -2.43 -9.77 14.73
CA ARG A 56 -3.68 -10.08 15.44
C ARG A 56 -4.79 -10.50 14.48
N GLU A 57 -4.96 -9.78 13.37
CA GLU A 57 -5.96 -10.10 12.35
C GLU A 57 -5.63 -11.42 11.67
N LEU A 58 -4.36 -11.62 11.33
CA LEU A 58 -3.89 -12.88 10.74
C LEU A 58 -4.12 -14.06 11.70
N GLY A 59 -3.77 -13.89 12.99
CA GLY A 59 -3.99 -14.91 14.01
C GLY A 59 -5.46 -15.25 14.22
N GLY A 60 -6.33 -14.24 14.23
CA GLY A 60 -7.78 -14.43 14.32
C GLY A 60 -8.33 -15.23 13.15
N TYR A 61 -7.93 -14.90 11.92
CA TYR A 61 -8.33 -15.63 10.72
C TYR A 61 -7.94 -17.11 10.80
N VAL A 62 -6.67 -17.40 11.08
CA VAL A 62 -6.15 -18.77 11.16
C VAL A 62 -6.88 -19.58 12.24
N LEU A 63 -7.11 -18.98 13.41
CA LEU A 63 -7.78 -19.65 14.52
C LEU A 63 -9.23 -20.02 14.16
N VAL A 64 -9.97 -19.13 13.52
CA VAL A 64 -11.34 -19.41 13.05
C VAL A 64 -11.33 -20.53 12.03
N THR A 65 -10.41 -20.52 11.07
CA THR A 65 -10.27 -21.60 10.08
C THR A 65 -10.02 -22.95 10.75
N VAL A 66 -9.08 -23.02 11.69
CA VAL A 66 -8.76 -24.25 12.42
C VAL A 66 -9.94 -24.75 13.24
N ALA A 67 -10.67 -23.85 13.91
CA ALA A 67 -11.86 -24.21 14.69
C ALA A 67 -12.96 -24.82 13.80
N ILE A 68 -13.23 -24.22 12.64
CA ILE A 68 -14.19 -24.75 11.67
C ILE A 68 -13.76 -26.14 11.20
N CYS A 69 -12.50 -26.32 10.80
CA CYS A 69 -11.99 -27.63 10.38
C CYS A 69 -12.12 -28.69 11.47
N GLY A 70 -11.83 -28.34 12.73
CA GLY A 70 -11.97 -29.25 13.87
C GLY A 70 -13.41 -29.66 14.13
N LEU A 71 -14.36 -28.71 14.06
CA LEU A 71 -15.78 -29.00 14.19
C LEU A 71 -16.31 -29.87 13.06
N SER A 72 -15.87 -29.62 11.82
CA SER A 72 -16.23 -30.47 10.68
C SER A 72 -15.69 -31.89 10.84
N ALA A 73 -14.45 -32.06 11.31
CA ALA A 73 -13.89 -33.38 11.59
C ALA A 73 -14.66 -34.09 12.71
N LEU A 74 -15.00 -33.38 13.78
CA LEU A 74 -15.80 -33.92 14.88
C LEU A 74 -17.17 -34.41 14.40
N ALA A 75 -17.85 -33.64 13.55
CA ALA A 75 -19.16 -33.97 13.00
C ALA A 75 -19.16 -35.21 12.09
N VAL A 76 -18.00 -35.58 11.52
CA VAL A 76 -17.86 -36.81 10.72
C VAL A 76 -17.58 -38.04 11.60
N ILE A 77 -16.95 -37.84 12.76
CA ILE A 77 -16.57 -38.92 13.68
C ILE A 77 -17.75 -39.33 14.58
N LEU A 78 -18.63 -38.39 14.92
CA LEU A 78 -19.85 -38.59 15.72
C LEU A 78 -21.00 -39.13 14.86
#